data_AF-A0AAU1X1V6-F1
#
_entry.id   AF-A0AAU1X1V6-F1
#
_cell.length_a   1.000
_cell.length_b   1.000
_cell.length_c   1.000
_cell.angle_alpha   90.00
_cell.angle_beta   90.00
_cell.angle_gamma   90.00
#
_symmetry.space_group_name_H-M   'P 1'
#
loop_
_entity.id
_entity.type
_entity.pdbx_description
1 polymer ?
#
loop_
_entity_poly.entity_id
_entity_poly.type
_entity_poly.pdbx_seq_one_letter_code
_entity_poly.pdbx_strand_id
1 'polypeptide(L)'
;MTAGLVQFLRARLDEDEAAARAADDELSNVFTRIEVFDAEMAADERHIMQHRPAQVLREVEAKRRIVDAHGPDHECISLTGSGDASVVDGKPWALWELEHTGDAEQPCFILRCLALPHADHPAYLPEWRP
;
A
#
# COMPACT_ATOMS: atom_id res chain seq x y z
N MET A 1 -11.78 0.12 -15.47
CA MET A 1 -10.36 0.13 -15.07
C MET A 1 -10.18 -0.25 -13.60
N THR A 2 -11.00 0.28 -12.68
CA THR A 2 -10.93 0.01 -11.22
C THR A 2 -10.98 -1.48 -10.85
N ALA A 3 -11.80 -2.28 -11.53
CA ALA A 3 -11.86 -3.74 -11.27
C ALA A 3 -10.52 -4.46 -11.50
N GLY A 4 -9.74 -4.03 -12.51
CA GLY A 4 -8.43 -4.62 -12.81
C GLY A 4 -7.40 -4.27 -11.73
N LEU A 5 -7.38 -3.01 -11.27
CA LEU A 5 -6.50 -2.58 -10.19
C LEU A 5 -6.84 -3.27 -8.86
N VAL A 6 -8.13 -3.39 -8.53
CA VAL A 6 -8.59 -4.12 -7.32
C VAL A 6 -8.16 -5.58 -7.39
N GLN A 7 -8.33 -6.25 -8.54
CA GLN A 7 -7.89 -7.63 -8.72
C GLN A 7 -6.37 -7.76 -8.55
N PHE A 8 -5.60 -6.84 -9.15
CA PHE A 8 -4.14 -6.82 -9.01
C PHE A 8 -3.70 -6.67 -7.55
N LEU A 9 -4.27 -5.71 -6.82
CA LEU A 9 -3.97 -5.50 -5.40
C LEU A 9 -4.31 -6.73 -4.56
N ARG A 10 -5.48 -7.34 -4.78
CA ARG A 10 -5.86 -8.57 -4.07
C ARG A 10 -4.85 -9.70 -4.32
N ALA A 11 -4.43 -9.91 -5.55
CA ALA A 11 -3.44 -10.93 -5.88
C ALA A 11 -2.09 -10.69 -5.17
N ARG A 12 -1.62 -9.44 -5.10
CA ARG A 12 -0.38 -9.08 -4.38
C ARG A 12 -0.52 -9.29 -2.87
N LEU A 13 -1.65 -8.92 -2.30
CA LEU A 13 -1.93 -9.13 -0.88
C LEU A 13 -2.04 -10.62 -0.52
N ASP A 14 -2.55 -11.45 -1.42
CA ASP A 14 -2.58 -12.91 -1.25
C ASP A 14 -1.17 -13.51 -1.32
N GLU A 15 -0.31 -13.00 -2.20
CA GLU A 15 1.12 -13.39 -2.26
C GLU A 15 1.86 -13.00 -0.97
N ASP A 16 1.70 -11.77 -0.50
CA ASP A 16 2.30 -11.29 0.76
C ASP A 16 1.83 -12.13 1.96
N GLU A 17 0.53 -12.45 2.02
CA GLU A 17 -0.01 -13.34 3.06
C GLU A 17 0.59 -14.74 2.98
N ALA A 18 0.64 -15.33 1.78
CA ALA A 18 1.19 -16.66 1.58
C ALA A 18 2.67 -16.72 1.98
N ALA A 19 3.46 -15.72 1.59
CA ALA A 19 4.87 -15.60 1.98
C ALA A 19 5.02 -15.44 3.50
N ALA A 20 4.20 -14.59 4.14
CA ALA A 20 4.23 -14.42 5.58
C ALA A 20 3.83 -15.69 6.33
N ARG A 21 2.81 -16.44 5.87
CA ARG A 21 2.39 -17.70 6.50
C ARG A 21 3.40 -18.83 6.31
N ALA A 22 4.15 -18.82 5.21
CA ALA A 22 5.18 -19.81 4.92
C ALA A 22 6.49 -19.54 5.67
N ALA A 23 6.70 -18.30 6.11
CA ALA A 23 7.87 -17.92 6.88
C ALA A 23 7.83 -18.53 8.28
N ASP A 24 8.96 -19.13 8.67
CA ASP A 24 9.16 -19.68 10.01
C ASP A 24 9.30 -18.53 11.02
N ASP A 25 8.50 -18.54 12.09
CA ASP A 25 8.64 -17.57 13.19
C ASP A 25 10.04 -17.65 13.84
N GLU A 26 10.72 -18.80 13.74
CA GLU A 26 12.10 -19.00 14.17
C GLU A 26 13.16 -18.42 13.23
N LEU A 27 12.81 -17.82 12.08
CA LEU A 27 13.76 -17.03 11.27
C LEU A 27 14.39 -15.87 12.07
N SER A 28 13.70 -15.42 13.13
CA SER A 28 14.25 -14.53 14.16
C SER A 28 15.56 -15.04 14.79
N ASN A 29 15.83 -16.34 14.70
CA ASN A 29 17.02 -17.00 15.24
C ASN A 29 18.10 -17.29 14.18
N VAL A 30 17.93 -16.88 12.92
CA VAL A 30 19.00 -17.04 11.91
C VAL A 30 20.22 -16.21 12.28
N PHE A 31 20.00 -14.97 12.74
CA PHE A 31 21.06 -14.07 13.17
C PHE A 31 21.75 -14.51 14.46
N THR A 32 21.06 -15.29 15.32
CA THR A 32 21.66 -15.83 16.55
C THR A 32 22.63 -16.99 16.31
N ARG A 33 22.72 -17.50 15.07
CA ARG A 33 23.61 -18.60 14.67
C ARG A 33 24.87 -18.12 13.94
N ILE A 34 25.06 -16.80 13.80
CA ILE A 34 26.17 -16.22 13.04
C ILE A 34 27.30 -15.87 14.01
N GLU A 35 28.51 -16.36 13.73
CA GLU A 35 29.69 -16.19 14.59
C GLU A 35 30.21 -14.74 14.65
N VAL A 36 29.99 -13.97 13.58
CA VAL A 36 30.38 -12.56 13.49
C VAL A 36 29.14 -11.73 13.18
N PHE A 37 28.78 -10.86 14.12
CA PHE A 37 27.61 -9.99 14.02
C PHE A 37 28.07 -8.53 14.08
N ASP A 38 28.31 -7.94 12.91
CA ASP A 38 28.77 -6.56 12.78
C ASP A 38 27.62 -5.55 12.71
N ALA A 39 27.96 -4.27 12.54
CA ALA A 39 26.99 -3.18 12.53
C ALA A 39 26.07 -3.19 11.30
N GLU A 40 26.54 -3.70 10.15
CA GLU A 40 25.77 -3.81 8.92
C GLU A 40 24.74 -4.94 9.06
N MET A 41 25.17 -6.10 9.54
CA MET A 41 24.28 -7.22 9.84
C MET A 41 23.24 -6.87 10.90
N ALA A 42 23.61 -6.06 11.90
CA ALA A 42 22.65 -5.54 12.88
C ALA A 42 21.60 -4.61 12.25
N ALA A 43 21.95 -3.87 11.20
CA ALA A 43 21.00 -3.03 10.47
C ALA A 43 20.04 -3.87 9.63
N ASP A 44 20.55 -4.89 8.94
CA ASP A 44 19.74 -5.83 8.17
C ASP A 44 18.79 -6.63 9.06
N GLU A 45 19.26 -7.12 10.21
CA GLU A 45 18.41 -7.79 11.19
C GLU A 45 17.26 -6.87 11.62
N ARG A 46 17.54 -5.60 11.94
CA ARG A 46 16.48 -4.64 12.31
C ARG A 46 15.47 -4.47 11.18
N HIS A 47 15.92 -4.35 9.94
CA HIS A 47 15.04 -4.21 8.78
C HIS A 47 14.17 -5.46 8.58
N ILE A 48 14.77 -6.66 8.61
CA ILE A 48 14.04 -7.93 8.49
C ILE A 48 13.05 -8.10 9.65
N MET A 49 13.45 -7.75 10.86
CA MET A 49 12.61 -7.86 12.06
C MET A 49 11.44 -6.87 12.07
N GLN A 50 11.52 -5.75 11.35
CA GLN A 50 10.38 -4.88 11.13
C GLN A 50 9.32 -5.53 10.23
N HIS A 51 9.73 -6.43 9.34
CA HIS A 51 8.86 -7.16 8.41
C HIS A 51 8.57 -8.60 8.86
N ARG A 52 8.52 -8.86 10.17
CA ARG A 52 8.16 -10.18 10.71
C ARG A 52 6.80 -10.67 10.17
N PRO A 53 6.61 -11.99 10.02
CA PRO A 53 5.36 -12.58 9.54
C PRO A 53 4.10 -11.99 10.17
N ALA A 54 4.07 -11.88 11.51
CA ALA A 54 2.93 -11.32 12.22
C ALA A 54 2.64 -9.84 11.89
N GLN A 55 3.66 -9.04 11.58
CA GLN A 55 3.49 -7.64 11.15
C GLN A 55 2.94 -7.58 9.71
N VAL A 56 3.51 -8.36 8.80
CA VAL A 56 3.04 -8.44 7.40
C VAL A 56 1.56 -8.86 7.34
N LEU A 57 1.14 -9.86 8.13
CA LEU A 57 -0.26 -10.27 8.19
C LEU A 57 -1.20 -9.15 8.66
N ARG A 58 -0.77 -8.33 9.63
CA ARG A 58 -1.55 -7.15 10.07
C ARG A 58 -1.64 -6.09 8.98
N GLU A 59 -0.56 -5.87 8.24
CA GLU A 59 -0.54 -4.93 7.13
C GLU A 59 -1.40 -5.39 5.96
N VAL A 60 -1.36 -6.67 5.61
CA VAL A 60 -2.23 -7.27 4.58
C VAL A 60 -3.69 -7.07 4.95
N GLU A 61 -4.07 -7.38 6.19
CA GLU A 61 -5.44 -7.17 6.67
C GLU A 61 -5.86 -5.70 6.59
N ALA A 62 -4.99 -4.77 7.01
CA ALA A 62 -5.26 -3.34 6.90
C ALA A 62 -5.45 -2.91 5.44
N LYS A 63 -4.58 -3.35 4.53
CA LYS A 63 -4.65 -3.03 3.10
C LYS A 63 -5.89 -3.63 2.44
N ARG A 64 -6.31 -4.86 2.82
CA ARG A 64 -7.56 -5.45 2.34
C ARG A 64 -8.78 -4.62 2.73
N ARG A 65 -8.83 -4.14 3.99
CA ARG A 65 -9.90 -3.24 4.44
C ARG A 65 -9.93 -1.94 3.64
N ILE A 66 -8.77 -1.39 3.29
CA ILE A 66 -8.70 -0.22 2.41
C ILE A 66 -9.24 -0.58 1.02
N VAL A 67 -8.79 -1.68 0.41
CA VAL A 67 -9.28 -2.11 -0.91
C VAL A 67 -10.79 -2.30 -0.92
N ASP A 68 -11.36 -2.92 0.11
CA ASP A 68 -12.80 -3.15 0.23
C ASP A 68 -13.59 -1.85 0.48
N ALA A 69 -13.01 -0.91 1.25
CA ALA A 69 -13.60 0.42 1.44
C ALA A 69 -13.59 1.28 0.16
N HIS A 70 -12.72 0.95 -0.79
CA HIS A 70 -12.53 1.68 -2.05
C HIS A 70 -13.13 0.95 -3.28
N GLY A 71 -14.25 0.25 -3.08
CA GLY A 71 -15.01 -0.42 -4.15
C GLY A 71 -15.62 0.54 -5.20
N PRO A 72 -16.36 0.02 -6.21
CA PRO A 72 -16.88 0.83 -7.33
C PRO A 72 -17.70 2.06 -6.93
N ASP A 73 -18.46 1.96 -5.83
CA ASP A 73 -19.39 2.99 -5.36
C ASP A 73 -18.87 3.74 -4.12
N HIS A 74 -17.54 3.81 -3.92
CA HIS A 74 -16.99 4.47 -2.74
C HIS A 74 -16.85 6.00 -2.92
N GLU A 75 -17.13 6.73 -1.85
CA GLU A 75 -16.76 8.15 -1.71
C GLU A 75 -15.47 8.23 -0.90
N CYS A 76 -14.33 8.33 -1.58
CA CYS A 76 -13.07 8.63 -0.92
C CYS A 76 -13.05 10.11 -0.51
N ILE A 77 -12.76 10.40 0.76
CA ILE A 77 -12.21 11.70 1.13
C ILE A 77 -10.84 11.80 0.45
N SER A 78 -10.81 12.36 -0.75
CA SER A 78 -9.72 13.30 -1.02
C SER A 78 -9.82 14.36 0.06
N LEU A 79 -8.71 14.85 0.59
CA LEU A 79 -8.68 16.09 1.37
C LEU A 79 -9.15 17.24 0.46
N THR A 80 -10.44 17.31 0.23
CA THR A 80 -11.17 18.34 -0.49
C THR A 80 -12.14 18.88 0.54
N GLY A 81 -11.67 19.85 1.31
CA GLY A 81 -12.54 20.61 2.19
C GLY A 81 -13.59 21.31 1.34
N SER A 82 -14.84 20.90 1.48
CA SER A 82 -16.00 21.67 1.00
C SER A 82 -16.25 22.82 1.99
N GLY A 83 -15.41 23.84 1.93
CA GLY A 83 -15.58 25.06 2.71
C GLY A 83 -14.93 26.25 2.01
N ASP A 84 -15.54 27.42 2.14
CA ASP A 84 -15.18 28.66 1.44
C ASP A 84 -13.79 29.25 1.78
N ALA A 85 -12.89 28.51 2.44
CA ALA A 85 -11.52 28.95 2.67
C ALA A 85 -10.59 27.77 3.01
N SER A 86 -9.92 27.19 2.01
CA SER A 86 -8.62 26.55 2.25
C SER A 86 -7.54 27.46 1.67
N VAL A 87 -7.21 28.52 2.41
CA VAL A 87 -6.03 29.35 2.16
C VAL A 87 -5.00 28.99 3.22
N VAL A 88 -3.91 28.34 2.81
CA VAL A 88 -2.72 28.14 3.66
C VAL A 88 -1.68 29.15 3.19
N ASP A 89 -1.18 29.99 4.09
CA ASP A 89 -0.17 31.03 3.80
C ASP A 89 -0.54 32.00 2.66
N GLY A 90 -1.80 32.43 2.59
CA GLY A 90 -2.25 33.41 1.59
C GLY A 90 -2.36 32.86 0.16
N LYS A 91 -2.19 31.55 -0.04
CA LYS A 91 -2.38 30.88 -1.33
C LYS A 91 -3.63 29.99 -1.29
N PRO A 92 -4.55 30.09 -2.26
CA PRO A 92 -5.65 29.15 -2.37
C PRO A 92 -5.08 27.76 -2.64
N TRP A 93 -5.40 26.81 -1.76
CA TRP A 93 -5.07 25.41 -1.95
C TRP A 93 -6.06 24.83 -2.96
N ALA A 94 -5.61 24.59 -4.19
CA ALA A 94 -6.39 23.94 -5.23
C ALA A 94 -5.87 22.52 -5.45
N LEU A 95 -6.51 21.54 -4.82
CA LEU A 95 -6.41 20.13 -5.20
C LEU A 95 -7.79 19.73 -5.72
N TRP A 96 -8.01 20.00 -7.01
CA TRP A 96 -9.13 19.46 -7.77
C TRP A 96 -8.63 18.22 -8.51
N GLU A 97 -8.85 17.03 -7.96
CA GLU A 97 -8.96 15.86 -8.82
C GLU A 97 -10.43 15.55 -9.02
N LEU A 98 -10.93 15.86 -10.21
CA LEU A 98 -12.24 15.45 -10.74
C LEU A 98 -12.41 13.92 -10.83
N GLU A 99 -11.46 13.13 -10.33
CA GLU A 99 -11.36 11.68 -10.54
C GLU A 99 -12.30 10.85 -9.66
N HIS A 100 -13.13 11.47 -8.82
CA HIS A 100 -14.01 10.74 -7.88
C HIS A 100 -15.51 11.01 -8.03
N THR A 101 -15.97 11.78 -9.01
CA THR A 101 -17.41 12.02 -9.19
C THR A 101 -18.00 11.06 -10.19
N GLY A 102 -18.46 9.89 -9.72
CA GLY A 102 -19.59 9.10 -10.26
C GLY A 102 -19.50 8.50 -11.68
N ASP A 103 -18.59 8.97 -12.53
CA ASP A 103 -18.47 8.62 -13.95
C ASP A 103 -17.05 8.14 -14.35
N ALA A 104 -16.15 7.97 -13.37
CA ALA A 104 -14.71 7.96 -13.63
C ALA A 104 -14.19 6.65 -14.25
N GLU A 105 -13.72 6.74 -15.50
CA GLU A 105 -12.89 5.73 -16.16
C GLU A 105 -11.54 5.47 -15.43
N GLN A 106 -11.17 6.35 -14.49
CA GLN A 106 -9.90 6.36 -13.76
C GLN A 106 -10.00 5.59 -12.41
N PRO A 107 -9.02 4.77 -12.02
CA PRO A 107 -9.00 4.12 -10.70
C PRO A 107 -8.77 5.13 -9.56
N CYS A 108 -9.33 4.84 -8.38
CA CYS A 108 -9.13 5.64 -7.16
C CYS A 108 -7.65 5.96 -6.88
N PHE A 109 -7.36 7.21 -6.49
CA PHE A 109 -6.01 7.65 -6.11
C PHE A 109 -5.41 6.79 -4.99
N ILE A 110 -6.15 6.48 -3.93
CA ILE A 110 -5.67 5.66 -2.82
C ILE A 110 -5.28 4.25 -3.29
N LEU A 111 -6.07 3.66 -4.18
CA LEU A 111 -5.75 2.35 -4.76
C LEU A 111 -4.49 2.41 -5.64
N ARG A 112 -4.31 3.48 -6.42
CA ARG A 112 -3.08 3.70 -7.21
C ARG A 112 -1.85 3.85 -6.32
N CYS A 113 -1.96 4.58 -5.20
CA CYS A 113 -0.89 4.67 -4.20
C CYS A 113 -0.54 3.31 -3.59
N LEU A 114 -1.54 2.47 -3.28
CA LEU A 114 -1.29 1.12 -2.77
C LEU A 114 -0.58 0.22 -3.78
N ALA A 115 -0.69 0.50 -5.08
CA ALA A 115 -0.03 -0.27 -6.12
C ALA A 115 1.43 0.15 -6.39
N LEU A 116 1.88 1.29 -5.88
CA LEU A 116 3.24 1.82 -6.10
C LEU A 116 4.37 0.85 -5.73
N PRO A 117 4.31 0.06 -4.63
CA PRO A 117 5.35 -0.91 -4.30
C PRO A 117 5.53 -1.99 -5.37
N HIS A 118 4.55 -2.15 -6.27
CA HIS A 118 4.54 -3.15 -7.32
C HIS A 118 4.71 -2.56 -8.72
N ALA A 119 5.23 -1.33 -8.85
CA ALA A 119 5.41 -0.66 -10.14
C ALA A 119 6.31 -1.43 -11.13
N ASP A 120 7.26 -2.22 -10.60
CA ASP A 120 8.15 -3.07 -11.41
C ASP A 120 7.54 -4.45 -11.74
N HIS A 121 6.34 -4.75 -11.23
CA HIS A 121 5.68 -6.03 -11.48
C HIS A 121 5.19 -6.09 -12.95
N PRO A 122 5.39 -7.19 -13.70
CA PRO A 122 5.05 -7.25 -15.14
C PRO A 122 3.57 -7.09 -15.46
N ALA A 123 2.70 -7.41 -14.50
CA ALA A 123 1.25 -7.19 -14.60
C ALA A 123 0.79 -5.80 -14.11
N TYR A 124 1.70 -4.94 -13.66
CA TYR A 124 1.40 -3.55 -13.33
C TYR A 124 1.16 -2.77 -14.62
N LEU A 125 0.07 -2.01 -14.68
CA LEU A 125 -0.28 -1.22 -15.85
C LEU A 125 0.11 0.26 -15.64
N PRO A 126 0.74 0.94 -16.62
CA PRO A 126 1.17 2.33 -16.48
C PRO A 126 0.05 3.31 -16.10
N GLU A 127 -1.19 3.04 -16.50
CA GLU A 127 -2.38 3.84 -16.14
C GLU A 127 -2.75 3.75 -14.65
N TRP A 128 -2.15 2.83 -13.88
CA TRP A 128 -2.33 2.76 -12.42
C TRP A 128 -1.35 3.65 -11.67
N ARG A 129 -0.46 4.35 -12.37
CA ARG A 129 0.43 5.31 -11.75
C ARG A 129 -0.38 6.56 -11.35
N PRO A 130 -0.28 7.02 -10.09
CA PRO A 130 -0.83 8.32 -9.69
C PRO A 130 -0.20 9.47 -10.48
#